data_AF-A0A2T4CCM1-F1
#
_entry.id   AF-A0A2T4CCM1-F1
#
_cell.length_a   1.000
_cell.length_b   1.000
_cell.length_c   1.000
_cell.angle_alpha   90.00
_cell.angle_beta   90.00
_cell.angle_gamma   90.00
#
_symmetry.space_group_name_H-M   'P 1'
#
loop_
_entity.id
_entity.type
_entity.pdbx_description
1 polymer ?
#
loop_
_entity_poly.entity_id
_entity_poly.type
_entity_poly.pdbx_seq_one_letter_code
_entity_poly.pdbx_strand_id
1 'polypeptide(L)' 'MASVTSLDKDLRRLRLEKYTPAAANEARAWIEETLGEPLPSKDLLEGLKDGVALC' A
#
# COMPACT_ATOMS: atom_id res chain seq x y z
N MET A 1 18.97 -31.54 5.01
CA MET A 1 17.78 -30.92 5.63
C MET A 1 17.92 -29.41 5.54
N ALA A 2 17.47 -28.81 4.43
CA ALA A 2 17.45 -27.37 4.28
C ALA A 2 16.24 -26.82 5.05
N SER A 3 16.54 -25.97 6.01
CA SER A 3 15.72 -25.27 6.99
C SER A 3 14.28 -24.92 6.57
N VAL A 4 13.31 -25.74 7.00
CA VAL A 4 11.87 -25.41 6.95
C VAL A 4 11.56 -24.11 7.70
N THR A 5 12.36 -23.78 8.73
CA THR A 5 12.29 -22.51 9.49
C THR A 5 12.63 -21.26 8.67
N SER A 6 13.43 -21.38 7.59
CA SER A 6 13.70 -20.25 6.70
C SER A 6 12.46 -19.91 5.89
N LEU A 7 11.77 -20.93 5.39
CA LEU A 7 10.59 -20.75 4.55
C LEU A 7 9.45 -20.05 5.31
N ASP A 8 9.18 -20.44 6.56
CA ASP A 8 8.17 -19.76 7.39
C ASP A 8 8.50 -18.28 7.63
N LYS A 9 9.78 -17.96 7.87
CA LYS A 9 10.23 -16.58 8.06
C LYS A 9 10.06 -15.76 6.78
N ASP A 10 10.40 -16.34 5.63
CA ASP A 10 10.29 -15.71 4.31
C ASP A 10 8.82 -15.51 3.91
N LEU A 11 7.96 -16.49 4.15
CA LEU A 11 6.51 -16.37 3.90
C LEU A 11 5.85 -15.33 4.81
N ARG A 12 6.29 -15.23 6.07
CA ARG A 12 5.78 -14.21 7.00
C ARG A 12 6.21 -12.81 6.57
N ARG A 13 7.45 -12.66 6.09
CA ARG A 13 7.97 -11.42 5.51
C ARG A 13 7.17 -11.02 4.26
N LEU A 14 6.99 -11.93 3.30
CA LEU A 14 6.19 -11.69 2.08
C LEU A 14 4.75 -11.27 2.38
N ARG A 15 4.16 -11.78 3.47
CA ARG A 15 2.81 -11.36 3.92
C ARG A 15 2.80 -9.94 4.50
N LEU A 16 3.85 -9.56 5.23
CA LEU A 16 3.98 -8.22 5.82
C LEU A 16 4.35 -7.15 4.79
N GLU A 17 4.98 -7.53 3.68
CA GLU A 17 5.34 -6.60 2.58
C GLU A 17 4.14 -6.16 1.73
N LYS A 18 2.96 -6.81 1.86
CA LYS A 18 1.79 -6.52 0.99
C LYS A 18 1.18 -5.14 1.19
N TYR A 19 1.29 -4.57 2.38
CA TYR A 19 0.85 -3.20 2.67
C TYR A 19 1.74 -2.59 3.74
N THR A 20 2.38 -1.47 3.41
CA THR A 20 3.18 -0.70 4.38
C THR A 20 2.69 0.74 4.37
N PRO A 21 2.72 1.45 5.53
CA PRO A 21 2.35 2.87 5.58
C PRO A 21 3.19 3.74 4.63
N ALA A 22 4.46 3.38 4.42
CA ALA A 22 5.35 4.09 3.50
C ALA A 22 4.85 3.97 2.05
N ALA A 23 4.55 2.77 1.58
CA ALA A 23 4.02 2.54 0.24
C ALA A 23 2.64 3.21 0.06
N ALA A 24 1.80 3.21 1.09
CA ALA A 24 0.51 3.91 1.04
C ALA A 24 0.68 5.43 0.90
N ASN A 25 1.63 6.03 1.63
CA ASN A 25 1.92 7.46 1.51
C ASN A 25 2.51 7.83 0.14
N GLU A 26 3.39 6.98 -0.40
CA GLU A 26 3.97 7.16 -1.73
C GLU A 26 2.89 7.11 -2.82
N ALA A 27 2.02 6.10 -2.80
CA ALA A 27 0.90 5.99 -3.72
C ALA A 27 -0.04 7.21 -3.61
N ARG A 28 -0.33 7.66 -2.38
CA ARG A 28 -1.14 8.86 -2.13
C ARG A 28 -0.53 10.09 -2.79
N ALA A 29 0.76 10.34 -2.54
CA ALA A 29 1.46 11.49 -3.08
C ALA A 29 1.46 11.50 -4.62
N TRP A 30 1.70 10.33 -5.23
CA TRP A 30 1.67 10.18 -6.69
C TRP A 30 0.28 10.45 -7.29
N ILE A 31 -0.79 9.96 -6.66
CA ILE A 31 -2.17 10.21 -7.11
C ILE A 31 -2.51 11.70 -7.00
N GLU A 32 -2.23 12.33 -5.85
CA GLU A 32 -2.49 13.77 -5.63
C GLU A 32 -1.70 14.65 -6.60
N GLU A 33 -0.44 14.30 -6.91
CA GLU A 33 0.37 14.98 -7.92
C GLU A 33 -0.23 14.83 -9.33
N THR A 34 -0.72 13.65 -9.67
CA THR A 34 -1.29 13.37 -10.99
C THR A 34 -2.64 14.07 -11.20
N LEU A 35 -3.47 14.13 -10.15
CA LEU A 35 -4.77 14.82 -10.19
C LEU A 35 -4.64 16.34 -10.03
N GLY A 36 -3.57 16.81 -9.39
CA GLY A 36 -3.39 18.22 -9.03
C GLY A 36 -4.26 18.69 -7.86
N GLU A 37 -4.90 17.77 -7.15
CA GLU A 37 -5.75 18.03 -6.00
C GLU A 37 -5.56 16.95 -4.90
N PRO A 38 -5.80 17.29 -3.62
CA PRO A 38 -5.65 16.34 -2.54
C PRO A 38 -6.81 15.32 -2.51
N LEU A 39 -6.52 14.08 -2.08
CA LEU A 39 -7.55 13.09 -1.82
C LEU A 39 -8.43 13.53 -0.63
N PRO A 40 -9.72 13.13 -0.61
CA PRO A 40 -10.67 13.54 0.43
C PRO A 40 -10.32 13.01 1.83
N SER A 41 -9.44 12.02 1.93
CA SER A 41 -8.98 11.44 3.20
C SER A 41 -7.45 11.36 3.26
N LYS A 42 -6.93 11.43 4.49
CA LYS A 42 -5.51 11.15 4.78
C LYS A 42 -5.19 9.66 4.73
N ASP A 43 -6.19 8.81 4.99
CA ASP A 43 -6.06 7.37 4.79
C ASP A 43 -6.27 7.04 3.31
N LEU A 44 -5.29 6.36 2.70
CA LEU A 44 -5.31 6.04 1.27
C LEU A 44 -6.53 5.21 0.88
N LEU A 45 -6.90 4.21 1.70
CA LEU A 45 -7.98 3.28 1.35
C LEU A 45 -9.35 3.96 1.46
N GLU A 46 -9.57 4.77 2.49
CA GLU A 46 -10.80 5.56 2.58
C GLU A 46 -10.87 6.65 1.50
N GLY A 47 -9.74 7.25 1.12
CA GLY A 47 -9.68 8.26 0.06
C GLY A 47 -9.97 7.71 -1.34
N LEU A 48 -9.75 6.42 -1.59
CA LEU A 48 -9.97 5.75 -2.87
C LEU A 48 -11.26 4.90 -2.90
N LYS A 49 -12.03 4.90 -1.82
CA LYS A 49 -13.15 3.98 -1.61
C LYS A 49 -14.32 4.15 -2.57
N ASP A 50 -14.57 5.38 -3.01
CA ASP A 50 -15.61 5.69 -4.00
C ASP A 50 -15.19 5.38 -5.44
N GLY A 51 -13.90 5.13 -5.67
CA GLY A 51 -13.32 4.84 -6.98
C GLY A 51 -13.20 6.04 -7.92
N VAL A 52 -13.62 7.24 -7.51
CA VAL A 52 -13.65 8.43 -8.38
C VAL A 52 -12.23 8.85 -8.77
N ALA A 53 -11.31 8.89 -7.82
CA ALA A 53 -9.90 9.23 -8.05
C ALA A 53 -9.13 8.17 -8.88
N LEU A 54 -9.74 7.01 -9.15
CA LEU A 54 -9.14 5.93 -9.94
C LEU A 54 -9.60 5.93 -11.41
N CYS A 55 -10.54 6.80 -11.78
CA CYS A 55 -11.06 6.95 -13.14
C CYS A 55 -10.25 7.96 -13.94
#